data_AF-A0AAV9ZTJ8-F1
#
_entry.id   AF-A0AAV9ZTJ8-F1
#
_cell.length_a   1.000
_cell.length_b   1.000
_cell.length_c   1.000
_cell.angle_alpha   90.00
_cell.angle_beta   90.00
_cell.angle_gamma   90.00
#
_symmetry.space_group_name_H-M   'P 1'
#
loop_
_entity.id
_entity.type
_entity.pdbx_description
1 polymer ?
#
loop_
_entity_poly.entity_id
_entity_poly.type
_entity_poly.pdbx_seq_one_letter_code
_entity_poly.pdbx_strand_id
1 'polypeptide(L)'
;MLHLATAQTQCQLFNWLWPKILQLCLDDFVDYWNNHRIRSQRGKRLPSGVSPNYICDFPERFGLVKFGEQVPQKHIDALRQKIPRSRDECYRWVSDEFNTQAFGVYEQIGSPKLKLVDGWTIFCEMLPLLQ
;
A
#
# COMPACT_ATOMS: atom_id res chain seq x y z
N MET A 1 -6.05 -7.08 35.31
CA MET A 1 -6.99 -6.48 34.34
C MET A 1 -6.40 -5.27 33.62
N LEU A 2 -5.80 -4.29 34.32
CA LEU A 2 -5.16 -3.11 33.69
C LEU A 2 -4.07 -3.44 32.64
N HIS A 3 -3.14 -4.36 32.91
CA HIS A 3 -2.08 -4.71 31.95
C HIS A 3 -2.57 -5.40 30.65
N LEU A 4 -3.73 -6.05 30.68
CA LEU A 4 -4.30 -6.74 29.50
C LEU A 4 -5.00 -5.74 28.56
N ALA A 5 -5.65 -4.71 29.12
CA ALA A 5 -6.27 -3.64 28.33
C ALA A 5 -5.22 -2.86 27.52
N THR A 6 -4.06 -2.57 28.13
CA THR A 6 -2.96 -1.87 27.45
C THR A 6 -2.39 -2.67 26.28
N ALA A 7 -2.23 -3.99 26.43
CA ALA A 7 -1.72 -4.85 25.36
C ALA A 7 -2.69 -4.93 24.17
N GLN A 8 -4.01 -4.97 24.44
CA GLN A 8 -5.03 -4.98 23.39
C GLN A 8 -5.02 -3.66 22.60
N THR A 9 -4.99 -2.51 23.28
CA THR A 9 -4.92 -1.19 22.64
C THR A 9 -3.64 -1.05 21.80
N GLN A 10 -2.50 -1.53 22.31
CA GLN A 10 -1.24 -1.55 21.54
C GLN A 10 -1.35 -2.37 20.25
N CYS A 11 -1.92 -3.58 20.33
CA CYS A 11 -2.15 -4.43 19.15
C CYS A 11 -3.10 -3.79 18.14
N GLN A 12 -4.18 -3.17 18.61
CA GLN A 12 -5.12 -2.48 17.74
C GLN A 12 -4.50 -1.24 17.09
N LEU A 13 -3.76 -0.42 17.84
CA LEU A 13 -3.06 0.72 17.28
C LEU A 13 -2.01 0.27 16.24
N PHE A 14 -1.29 -0.82 16.52
CA PHE A 14 -0.33 -1.39 15.59
C PHE A 14 -1.02 -1.79 14.27
N ASN A 15 -2.12 -2.53 14.37
CA ASN A 15 -2.91 -2.99 13.23
C ASN A 15 -3.63 -1.83 12.50
N TRP A 16 -3.87 -0.70 13.15
CA TRP A 16 -4.42 0.48 12.50
C TRP A 16 -3.33 1.26 11.74
N LEU A 17 -2.14 1.42 12.31
CA LEU A 17 -1.08 2.28 11.79
C LEU A 17 -0.23 1.60 10.72
N TRP A 18 0.30 0.41 11.02
CA TRP A 18 1.33 -0.21 10.18
C TRP A 18 0.84 -0.68 8.81
N PRO A 19 -0.37 -1.23 8.64
CA PRO A 19 -0.87 -1.55 7.31
C PRO A 19 -0.97 -0.31 6.40
N LYS A 20 -1.28 0.87 6.96
CA LYS A 20 -1.33 2.12 6.19
C LYS A 20 0.07 2.56 5.75
N ILE A 21 1.04 2.54 6.68
CA ILE A 21 2.45 2.84 6.37
C ILE A 21 3.00 1.86 5.34
N LEU A 22 2.74 0.56 5.51
CA LEU A 22 3.21 -0.48 4.61
C LEU A 22 2.61 -0.30 3.21
N GLN A 23 1.32 -0.03 3.10
CA GLN A 23 0.68 0.21 1.81
C GLN A 23 1.32 1.39 1.07
N LEU A 24 1.59 2.50 1.76
CA LEU A 24 2.28 3.65 1.17
C LEU A 24 3.70 3.29 0.69
N CYS A 25 4.45 2.52 1.47
CA CYS A 25 5.79 2.06 1.05
C CYS A 25 5.73 1.14 -0.16
N LEU A 26 4.72 0.28 -0.25
CA LEU A 26 4.51 -0.60 -1.39
C LEU A 26 4.11 0.19 -2.64
N ASP A 27 3.25 1.20 -2.49
CA ASP A 27 2.84 2.07 -3.60
C ASP A 27 4.03 2.86 -4.14
N ASP A 28 4.85 3.45 -3.25
CA ASP A 28 6.09 4.15 -3.62
C ASP A 28 7.08 3.20 -4.32
N PHE A 29 7.22 1.96 -3.81
CA PHE A 29 8.09 0.96 -4.42
C PHE A 29 7.60 0.55 -5.81
N VAL A 30 6.30 0.33 -5.98
CA VAL A 30 5.70 -0.05 -7.26
C VAL A 30 5.91 1.06 -8.29
N ASP A 31 5.70 2.33 -7.90
CA ASP A 31 5.94 3.47 -8.78
C ASP A 31 7.42 3.55 -9.18
N TYR A 32 8.32 3.56 -8.20
CA TYR A 32 9.76 3.57 -8.45
C TYR A 32 10.19 2.39 -9.33
N TRP A 33 9.81 1.16 -8.95
CA TRP A 33 10.27 -0.04 -9.63
C TRP A 33 9.78 -0.13 -11.07
N ASN A 34 8.55 0.30 -11.34
CA ASN A 34 8.00 0.22 -12.70
C ASN A 34 8.42 1.41 -13.59
N ASN A 35 8.81 2.54 -13.00
CA ASN A 35 9.18 3.75 -13.73
C ASN A 35 10.68 4.08 -13.72
N HIS A 36 11.51 3.41 -12.91
CA HIS A 36 12.96 3.65 -12.91
C HIS A 36 13.59 3.23 -14.24
N ARG A 37 14.64 3.96 -14.63
CA ARG A 37 15.43 3.64 -15.81
C ARG A 37 16.32 2.44 -15.52
N ILE A 38 16.08 1.30 -16.18
CA ILE A 38 16.95 0.13 -16.05
C ILE A 38 18.32 0.41 -16.68
N ARG A 39 19.38 -0.17 -16.11
CA ARG A 39 20.74 -0.04 -16.65
C ARG A 39 20.81 -0.52 -18.11
N SER A 40 21.48 0.25 -18.96
CA SER A 40 21.77 -0.17 -20.34
C SER A 40 22.78 -1.32 -20.37
N GLN A 41 22.53 -2.33 -21.20
CA GLN A 41 23.38 -3.51 -21.37
C GLN A 41 23.69 -3.72 -22.85
N ARG A 42 24.98 -3.65 -23.20
CA ARG A 42 25.44 -3.83 -24.57
C ARG A 42 25.26 -5.29 -25.00
N GLY A 43 24.77 -5.50 -26.22
CA GLY A 43 24.58 -6.84 -26.81
C GLY A 43 23.32 -7.57 -26.34
N LYS A 44 22.53 -6.97 -25.45
CA LYS A 44 21.23 -7.52 -25.05
C LYS A 44 20.23 -7.34 -26.19
N ARG A 45 19.52 -8.42 -26.54
CA ARG A 45 18.46 -8.39 -27.57
C ARG A 45 17.21 -7.64 -27.13
N LEU A 46 16.90 -7.70 -25.83
CA LEU A 46 15.75 -7.03 -25.24
C LEU A 46 16.10 -5.59 -24.82
N PRO A 47 15.10 -4.69 -24.75
CA PRO A 47 15.31 -3.31 -24.36
C PRO A 47 16.03 -3.17 -23.01
N SER A 48 16.90 -2.17 -22.94
CA SER A 48 17.63 -1.76 -21.75
C SER A 48 17.86 -0.24 -21.81
N GLY A 49 18.13 0.40 -20.68
CA GLY A 49 18.34 1.86 -20.66
C GLY A 49 17.05 2.69 -20.67
N VAL A 50 15.88 2.09 -20.45
CA VAL A 50 14.54 2.72 -20.40
C VAL A 50 13.72 2.13 -19.26
N SER A 51 12.58 2.72 -18.90
CA SER A 51 11.74 2.18 -17.81
C SER A 51 10.92 0.95 -18.23
N PRO A 52 10.62 0.02 -17.31
CA PRO A 52 9.75 -1.13 -17.58
C PRO A 52 8.39 -0.75 -18.17
N ASN A 53 7.67 0.19 -17.54
CA ASN A 53 6.36 0.64 -18.04
C ASN A 53 6.44 1.16 -19.47
N TYR A 54 7.47 1.94 -19.80
CA TYR A 54 7.63 2.47 -21.15
C TYR A 54 7.84 1.38 -22.21
N ILE A 55 8.52 0.29 -21.87
CA ILE A 55 8.66 -0.88 -22.77
C ILE A 55 7.31 -1.58 -22.94
N CYS A 56 6.57 -1.78 -21.84
CA CYS A 56 5.28 -2.48 -21.85
C CYS A 56 4.19 -1.69 -22.59
N ASP A 57 4.19 -0.37 -22.44
CA ASP A 57 3.18 0.52 -23.02
C ASP A 57 3.43 0.78 -24.51
N PHE A 58 4.71 0.85 -24.91
CA PHE A 58 5.15 1.18 -26.28
C PHE A 58 6.15 0.16 -26.86
N PRO A 59 5.81 -1.15 -26.88
CA PRO A 59 6.71 -2.21 -27.33
C PRO A 59 7.19 -1.99 -28.78
N GLU A 60 6.35 -1.39 -29.62
CA GLU A 60 6.66 -1.11 -31.02
C GLU A 60 7.86 -0.17 -31.21
N ARG A 61 8.13 0.74 -30.24
CA ARG A 61 9.30 1.63 -30.26
C ARG A 61 10.62 0.87 -30.11
N PHE A 62 10.54 -0.41 -29.76
CA PHE A 62 11.67 -1.31 -29.54
C PHE A 62 11.68 -2.51 -30.49
N GLY A 63 10.84 -2.50 -31.53
CA GLY A 63 10.70 -3.64 -32.44
C GLY A 63 10.03 -4.86 -31.78
N LEU A 64 9.34 -4.67 -30.66
CA LEU A 64 8.55 -5.70 -30.00
C LEU A 64 7.08 -5.61 -30.44
N VAL A 65 6.32 -6.66 -30.14
CA VAL A 65 4.89 -6.76 -30.46
C VAL A 65 4.07 -6.64 -29.18
N LYS A 66 2.99 -5.86 -29.22
CA LYS A 66 2.05 -5.72 -28.10
C LYS A 66 1.18 -6.97 -27.98
N PHE A 67 1.55 -7.87 -27.08
CA PHE A 67 0.76 -9.04 -26.72
C PHE A 67 -0.14 -8.82 -25.49
N GLY A 68 0.05 -7.72 -24.77
CA GLY A 68 -0.79 -7.38 -23.62
C GLY A 68 -2.16 -6.88 -24.07
N GLU A 69 -3.22 -7.55 -23.63
CA GLU A 69 -4.60 -7.08 -23.78
C GLU A 69 -5.08 -6.42 -22.49
N GLN A 70 -5.83 -5.32 -22.63
CA GLN A 70 -6.51 -4.73 -21.50
C GLN A 70 -7.69 -5.63 -21.12
N VAL A 71 -7.66 -6.14 -19.88
CA VAL A 71 -8.78 -6.93 -19.34
C VAL A 71 -9.97 -5.99 -19.16
N PRO A 72 -11.12 -6.21 -19.83
CA PRO A 72 -12.29 -5.37 -19.64
C PRO A 72 -12.76 -5.39 -18.18
N GLN A 73 -13.07 -4.21 -17.63
CA GLN A 73 -13.45 -4.04 -16.21
C GLN A 73 -14.57 -4.98 -15.77
N LYS A 74 -15.58 -5.20 -16.63
CA LYS A 74 -16.68 -6.15 -16.39
C LYS A 74 -16.24 -7.56 -16.00
N HIS A 75 -15.10 -8.05 -16.52
CA HIS A 75 -14.58 -9.37 -16.19
C HIS A 75 -13.90 -9.37 -14.82
N ILE A 76 -13.19 -8.29 -14.49
CA ILE A 76 -12.61 -8.08 -13.17
C ILE A 76 -13.73 -8.03 -12.12
N ASP A 77 -14.78 -7.26 -12.40
CA ASP A 77 -15.95 -7.14 -11.50
C ASP A 77 -16.65 -8.49 -11.32
N ALA A 78 -16.86 -9.24 -12.40
CA ALA A 78 -17.46 -10.58 -12.33
C ALA A 78 -16.61 -11.57 -11.53
N LEU A 79 -15.28 -11.50 -11.61
CA LEU A 79 -14.38 -12.29 -10.77
C LEU A 79 -14.41 -11.82 -9.31
N ARG A 80 -14.48 -10.51 -9.08
CA ARG A 80 -14.56 -9.93 -7.73
C ARG A 80 -15.83 -10.37 -7.01
N GLN A 81 -16.97 -10.43 -7.70
CA GLN A 81 -18.24 -10.91 -7.15
C GLN A 81 -18.20 -12.37 -6.67
N LYS A 82 -17.24 -13.18 -7.15
CA LYS A 82 -17.04 -14.55 -6.67
C LYS A 82 -16.26 -14.63 -5.36
N ILE A 83 -15.64 -13.54 -4.92
CA ILE A 83 -14.88 -13.49 -3.67
C ILE A 83 -15.85 -13.13 -2.54
N PRO A 84 -16.04 -13.98 -1.51
CA PRO A 84 -17.08 -13.78 -0.50
C PRO A 84 -16.91 -12.51 0.35
N ARG A 85 -15.67 -12.05 0.53
CA ARG A 85 -15.36 -10.84 1.29
C ARG A 85 -15.14 -9.68 0.35
N SER A 86 -15.66 -8.50 0.69
CA SER A 86 -15.36 -7.24 0.01
C SER A 86 -13.91 -6.82 0.23
N ARG A 87 -13.44 -5.86 -0.59
CA ARG A 87 -12.11 -5.29 -0.41
C ARG A 87 -12.04 -4.61 0.95
N ASP A 88 -13.03 -3.80 1.26
CA ASP A 88 -13.06 -3.01 2.51
C ASP A 88 -13.02 -3.91 3.75
N GLU A 89 -13.70 -5.06 3.74
CA GLU A 89 -13.62 -6.05 4.83
C GLU A 89 -12.22 -6.65 4.96
N CYS A 90 -11.55 -6.96 3.85
CA CYS A 90 -10.17 -7.48 3.88
C CYS A 90 -9.17 -6.45 4.43
N TYR A 91 -9.45 -5.16 4.29
CA TYR A 91 -8.60 -4.06 4.80
C TYR A 91 -9.11 -3.46 6.13
N ARG A 92 -10.14 -4.06 6.73
CA ARG A 92 -10.61 -3.71 8.08
C ARG A 92 -9.75 -4.42 9.13
N TRP A 93 -8.60 -3.83 9.43
CA TRP A 93 -7.62 -4.39 10.38
C TRP A 93 -8.02 -4.26 11.86
N VAL A 94 -8.96 -3.35 12.16
CA VAL A 94 -9.49 -3.06 13.49
C VAL A 94 -10.99 -2.83 13.40
N SER A 95 -11.70 -2.83 14.54
CA SER A 95 -13.13 -2.49 14.56
C SER A 95 -13.38 -1.05 14.10
N ASP A 96 -14.57 -0.77 13.57
CA ASP A 96 -14.96 0.58 13.12
C ASP A 96 -14.95 1.59 14.31
N GLU A 97 -15.29 1.11 15.51
CA GLU A 97 -15.20 1.87 16.76
C GLU A 97 -13.76 2.29 17.06
N PHE A 98 -12.80 1.34 17.07
CA PHE A 98 -11.40 1.65 17.32
C PHE A 98 -10.80 2.51 16.19
N ASN A 99 -11.18 2.25 14.94
CA ASN A 99 -10.76 3.09 13.81
C ASN A 99 -11.17 4.55 14.01
N THR A 100 -12.38 4.80 14.49
CA THR A 100 -12.88 6.15 14.76
C THR A 100 -12.09 6.82 15.88
N GLN A 101 -11.80 6.09 16.97
CA GLN A 101 -10.99 6.61 18.08
C GLN A 101 -9.55 6.91 17.66
N ALA A 102 -8.89 5.95 17.00
CA ALA A 102 -7.52 6.10 16.50
C ALA A 102 -7.40 7.24 15.51
N PHE A 103 -8.38 7.40 14.61
CA PHE A 103 -8.40 8.52 13.67
C PHE A 103 -8.53 9.86 14.40
N GLY A 104 -9.43 9.98 15.39
CA GLY A 104 -9.56 11.21 16.18
C GLY A 104 -8.28 11.60 16.92
N VAL A 105 -7.57 10.62 17.52
CA VAL A 105 -6.26 10.84 18.14
C VAL A 105 -5.20 11.24 17.11
N TYR A 106 -5.20 10.61 15.94
CA TYR A 106 -4.29 10.96 14.85
C TYR A 106 -4.51 12.40 14.35
N GLU A 107 -5.77 12.85 14.27
CA GLU A 107 -6.09 14.24 13.98
C GLU A 107 -5.62 15.18 15.10
N GLN A 108 -5.78 14.79 16.36
CA GLN A 108 -5.34 15.56 17.52
C GLN A 108 -3.83 15.82 17.54
N ILE A 109 -3.00 14.85 17.11
CA ILE A 109 -1.54 15.03 16.99
C ILE A 109 -1.11 15.73 15.70
N GLY A 110 -2.06 16.25 14.91
CA GLY A 110 -1.78 17.05 13.70
C GLY A 110 -1.65 16.25 12.41
N SER A 111 -2.10 14.99 12.38
CA SER A 111 -2.09 14.13 11.19
C SER A 111 -0.71 14.02 10.51
N PRO A 112 0.35 13.63 11.25
CA PRO A 112 1.70 13.53 10.70
C PRO A 112 1.76 12.56 9.53
N LYS A 113 2.57 12.86 8.51
CA LYS A 113 2.72 11.98 7.34
C LYS A 113 3.16 10.58 7.77
N LEU A 114 2.43 9.56 7.28
CA LEU A 114 2.68 8.16 7.58
C LEU A 114 3.91 7.62 6.81
N LYS A 115 5.11 7.89 7.32
CA LYS A 115 6.36 7.33 6.80
C LYS A 115 6.88 6.21 7.69
N LEU A 116 7.62 5.28 7.08
CA LEU A 116 8.23 4.16 7.81
C LEU A 116 9.12 4.61 8.98
N VAL A 117 9.94 5.64 8.75
CA VAL A 117 10.90 6.17 9.75
C VAL A 117 10.21 6.83 10.94
N ASP A 118 9.01 7.37 10.73
CA ASP A 118 8.24 8.10 11.74
C ASP A 118 7.20 7.20 12.45
N GLY A 119 7.01 5.96 11.97
CA GLY A 119 5.91 5.08 12.40
C GLY A 119 5.90 4.80 13.90
N TRP A 120 7.06 4.51 14.51
CA TRP A 120 7.15 4.31 15.96
C TRP A 120 6.96 5.59 16.76
N THR A 121 7.41 6.74 16.24
CA THR A 121 7.18 8.04 16.88
C THR A 121 5.69 8.35 16.95
N ILE A 122 4.99 8.23 15.82
CA ILE A 122 3.53 8.42 15.73
C ILE A 122 2.82 7.43 16.66
N PHE A 123 3.22 6.16 16.67
CA PHE A 123 2.66 5.15 17.57
C PHE A 123 2.79 5.57 19.05
N CYS A 124 3.98 6.00 19.48
CA CYS A 124 4.24 6.42 20.85
C CYS A 124 3.52 7.71 21.23
N GLU A 125 3.25 8.62 20.28
CA GLU A 125 2.46 9.83 20.51
C GLU A 125 0.96 9.54 20.63
N MET A 126 0.44 8.60 19.82
CA MET A 126 -0.98 8.24 19.84
C MET A 126 -1.35 7.37 21.05
N LEU A 127 -0.48 6.41 21.43
CA LEU A 127 -0.81 5.39 22.43
C LEU A 127 -1.31 5.96 23.78
N PRO A 128 -0.70 7.00 24.37
CA PRO A 128 -1.16 7.56 25.65
C PRO A 128 -2.51 8.28 25.57
N LEU A 129 -2.96 8.63 24.36
CA LEU A 129 -4.22 9.35 24.11
C LEU A 129 -5.39 8.41 23.83
N LEU A 130 -5.11 7.12 23.63
CA LEU A 130 -6.13 6.09 23.44
C LEU A 130 -6.50 5.48 24.79
N GLN A 131 -7.79 5.56 25.14
CA GLN A 131 -8.36 5.03 26.38
C GLN A 131 -8.72 3.55 26.24
#